data_AF-A0A6P2R6E9-F1
#
_entry.id   AF-A0A6P2R6E9-F1
#
_cell.length_a   1.000
_cell.length_b   1.000
_cell.length_c   1.000
_cell.angle_alpha   90.00
_cell.angle_beta   90.00
_cell.angle_gamma   90.00
#
_symmetry.space_group_name_H-M   'P 1'
#
loop_
_entity.id
_entity.type
_entity.pdbx_description
1 polymer ?
#
loop_
_entity_poly.entity_id
_entity_poly.type
_entity_poly.pdbx_seq_one_letter_code
_entity_poly.pdbx_strand_id
1 'polypeptide(L)'
;MSIRKRKGSDVWYIDFRKPGGGRVRQTSGTTDKRQAEELEAKLKHEAWRVAKLGERPRRTFDDSAVRLLQECAGTSDYTNKCIHIRHWRQHFSGRYLDSLRRDEIFDALPQYSSRAKKPRPLSSTTKNLYLSS
;
A
#
# COMPACT_ATOMS: atom_id res chain seq x y z
N MET A 1 -8.92 -26.08 10.75
CA MET A 1 -9.19 -24.72 11.28
C MET A 1 -7.87 -24.08 11.64
N SER A 2 -7.61 -22.85 11.17
CA SER A 2 -6.31 -22.18 11.34
C SER A 2 -6.33 -21.08 12.41
N ILE A 3 -7.39 -21.04 13.22
CA ILE A 3 -7.56 -20.10 14.32
C ILE A 3 -7.24 -20.77 15.66
N ARG A 4 -6.55 -20.06 16.56
CA ARG A 4 -6.17 -20.54 17.89
C ARG A 4 -6.28 -19.42 18.93
N LYS A 5 -6.59 -19.77 20.17
CA LYS A 5 -6.57 -18.84 21.31
C LYS A 5 -5.21 -18.94 22.03
N ARG A 6 -4.59 -17.81 22.40
CA ARG A 6 -3.33 -17.81 23.18
C ARG A 6 -3.62 -17.77 24.67
N LYS A 7 -2.79 -18.44 25.48
CA LYS A 7 -2.91 -18.41 26.95
C LYS A 7 -2.69 -16.96 27.42
N GLY A 8 -3.71 -16.36 28.06
CA GLY A 8 -3.68 -14.97 28.53
C GLY A 8 -4.26 -13.92 27.57
N SER A 9 -4.87 -14.31 26.43
CA SER A 9 -5.58 -13.37 25.56
C SER A 9 -6.92 -13.93 25.11
N ASP A 10 -7.97 -13.12 25.22
CA ASP A 10 -9.31 -13.50 24.75
C ASP A 10 -9.48 -13.40 23.23
N VAL A 11 -8.49 -12.86 22.54
CA VAL A 11 -8.52 -12.61 21.10
C VAL A 11 -8.10 -13.87 20.32
N TRP A 12 -8.87 -14.19 19.27
CA TRP A 12 -8.51 -15.29 18.36
C TRP A 12 -7.32 -14.93 17.48
N TYR A 13 -6.37 -15.84 17.34
CA TYR A 13 -5.17 -15.69 16.52
C TYR A 13 -5.30 -16.51 15.24
N ILE A 14 -5.14 -15.89 14.09
CA ILE A 14 -5.26 -16.50 12.76
C ILE A 14 -3.85 -16.82 12.24
N ASP A 15 -3.64 -18.08 11.83
CA ASP A 15 -2.35 -18.54 11.31
C ASP A 15 -2.54 -19.59 10.20
N PHE A 16 -2.43 -19.16 8.94
CA PHE A 16 -2.55 -20.06 7.79
C PHE A 16 -1.50 -19.79 6.70
N ARG A 17 -1.24 -20.80 5.87
CA ARG A 17 -0.40 -20.69 4.68
C ARG A 17 -1.25 -20.35 3.46
N LYS A 18 -0.81 -19.37 2.67
CA LYS A 18 -1.51 -18.96 1.44
C LYS A 18 -1.22 -19.95 0.30
N PRO A 19 -2.15 -20.18 -0.64
CA PRO A 19 -1.97 -21.14 -1.75
C PRO A 19 -0.83 -20.77 -2.71
N GLY A 20 -0.44 -19.49 -2.79
CA GLY A 20 0.67 -18.99 -3.62
C GLY A 20 1.99 -18.77 -2.87
N GLY A 21 2.10 -19.29 -1.63
CA GLY A 21 3.26 -19.08 -0.78
C GLY A 21 3.13 -17.91 0.21
N GLY A 22 3.94 -17.95 1.27
CA GLY A 22 3.86 -17.02 2.39
C GLY A 22 2.85 -17.43 3.47
N ARG A 23 3.04 -16.89 4.68
CA ARG A 23 2.26 -17.21 5.88
C ARG A 23 1.58 -15.94 6.39
N VAL A 24 0.28 -16.01 6.67
CA VAL A 24 -0.47 -14.92 7.30
C VAL A 24 -0.55 -15.21 8.79
N ARG A 25 -0.07 -14.28 9.61
CA ARG A 25 -0.13 -14.35 11.08
C ARG A 25 -0.69 -13.03 11.59
N GLN A 26 -1.93 -13.05 12.05
CA GLN A 26 -2.55 -11.87 12.63
C GLN A 26 -3.56 -12.23 13.71
N THR A 27 -3.78 -11.31 14.64
CA THR A 27 -4.90 -11.39 15.57
C THR A 27 -6.19 -11.01 14.83
N SER A 28 -7.28 -11.71 15.12
CA SER A 28 -8.62 -11.33 14.65
C SER A 28 -9.09 -10.01 15.26
N GLY A 29 -8.56 -9.62 16.43
CA GLY A 29 -9.02 -8.46 17.20
C GLY A 29 -10.36 -8.68 17.91
N THR A 30 -10.96 -9.86 17.77
CA THR A 30 -12.29 -10.19 18.32
C THR A 30 -12.20 -11.35 19.32
N THR A 31 -13.09 -11.35 20.31
CA THR A 31 -13.28 -12.47 21.25
C THR A 31 -14.34 -13.45 20.76
N ASP A 32 -15.19 -13.02 19.82
CA ASP A 32 -16.20 -13.86 19.18
C ASP A 32 -15.56 -14.80 18.15
N LYS A 33 -15.78 -16.10 18.36
CA LYS A 33 -15.28 -17.16 17.48
C LYS A 33 -15.85 -17.04 16.06
N ARG A 34 -17.13 -16.65 15.94
CA ARG A 34 -17.80 -16.59 14.64
C ARG A 34 -17.24 -15.46 13.77
N GLN A 35 -16.98 -14.29 14.37
CA GLN A 35 -16.31 -13.18 13.69
C GLN A 35 -14.87 -13.55 13.28
N ALA A 36 -14.15 -14.28 14.14
CA ALA A 36 -12.80 -14.74 13.82
C ALA A 36 -12.78 -15.76 12.66
N GLU A 37 -13.78 -16.64 12.58
CA GLU A 37 -13.95 -17.59 11.47
C GLU A 37 -14.31 -16.88 10.16
N GLU A 38 -15.21 -15.88 10.20
CA GLU A 38 -15.55 -15.06 9.05
C GLU A 38 -14.33 -14.30 8.51
N LEU A 39 -13.53 -13.72 9.41
CA LEU A 39 -12.28 -13.05 9.04
C LEU A 39 -11.29 -14.05 8.43
N GLU A 40 -11.15 -15.25 8.98
CA GLU A 40 -10.30 -16.31 8.42
C GLU A 40 -10.73 -16.72 7.00
N ALA A 41 -12.03 -16.91 6.79
CA ALA A 41 -12.60 -17.25 5.49
C ALA A 41 -12.36 -16.14 4.46
N LYS A 42 -12.56 -14.87 4.85
CA LYS A 42 -12.29 -13.71 3.99
C LYS A 42 -10.82 -13.64 3.58
N LEU A 43 -9.89 -13.78 4.52
CA LEU A 43 -8.45 -13.77 4.22
C LEU A 43 -8.03 -14.93 3.33
N LYS A 44 -8.58 -16.13 3.53
CA LYS A 44 -8.32 -17.29 2.67
C LYS A 44 -8.84 -17.06 1.27
N HIS A 45 -10.04 -16.50 1.12
CA HIS A 45 -10.63 -16.18 -0.16
C HIS A 45 -9.79 -15.12 -0.91
N GLU A 46 -9.36 -14.06 -0.24
CA GLU A 46 -8.46 -13.06 -0.80
C GLU A 46 -7.11 -13.68 -1.21
N ALA A 47 -6.51 -14.52 -0.35
CA ALA A 47 -5.27 -15.21 -0.65
C ALA A 47 -5.39 -16.20 -1.83
N TRP A 48 -6.54 -16.86 -1.96
CA TRP A 48 -6.85 -17.75 -3.08
C TRP A 48 -7.01 -16.96 -4.38
N ARG A 49 -7.72 -15.83 -4.36
CA ARG A 49 -7.85 -14.92 -5.50
C ARG A 49 -6.48 -14.45 -6.00
N VAL A 50 -5.63 -13.97 -5.09
CA VAL A 50 -4.24 -13.57 -5.40
C VAL A 50 -3.45 -14.71 -6.05
N ALA A 51 -3.58 -15.93 -5.52
CA ALA A 51 -2.82 -17.08 -6.00
C ALA A 51 -3.33 -17.67 -7.32
N LYS A 52 -4.65 -17.66 -7.57
CA LYS A 52 -5.26 -18.27 -8.76
C LYS A 52 -5.47 -17.31 -9.91
N LEU A 53 -5.79 -16.05 -9.63
CA LEU A 53 -6.03 -15.02 -10.66
C LEU A 53 -4.77 -14.19 -10.95
N GLY A 54 -3.68 -14.38 -10.20
CA GLY A 54 -2.50 -13.54 -10.31
C GLY A 54 -2.78 -12.08 -9.90
N GLU A 55 -3.91 -11.82 -9.22
CA GLU A 55 -4.23 -10.51 -8.65
C GLU A 55 -3.09 -10.13 -7.71
N ARG A 56 -2.33 -9.10 -8.08
CA ARG A 56 -1.22 -8.61 -7.25
C ARG A 56 -1.79 -8.28 -5.87
N PRO A 57 -1.12 -8.70 -4.77
CA PRO A 57 -1.62 -8.40 -3.43
C PRO A 57 -1.87 -6.91 -3.33
N ARG A 58 -3.05 -6.52 -2.80
CA ARG A 58 -3.40 -5.13 -2.58
C ARG A 58 -2.32 -4.50 -1.72
N ARG A 59 -1.52 -3.63 -2.33
CA ARG A 59 -0.49 -2.85 -1.65
C ARG A 59 -0.99 -1.45 -1.46
N THR A 60 -0.69 -0.90 -0.30
CA THR A 60 -0.90 0.52 -0.07
C THR A 60 0.11 1.32 -0.88
N PHE A 61 -0.22 2.59 -1.10
CA PHE A 61 0.73 3.54 -1.65
C PHE A 61 1.99 3.61 -0.79
N ASP A 62 1.86 3.62 0.54
CA ASP A 62 2.99 3.71 1.47
C ASP A 62 3.94 2.51 1.34
N ASP A 63 3.43 1.27 1.28
CA ASP A 63 4.26 0.07 1.09
C ASP A 63 5.05 0.11 -0.22
N SER A 64 4.41 0.63 -1.27
CA SER A 64 5.02 0.69 -2.60
C SER A 64 6.02 1.83 -2.72
N ALA A 65 5.74 2.96 -2.06
CA ALA A 65 6.63 4.11 -1.96
C ALA A 65 7.93 3.76 -1.23
N VAL A 66 7.84 3.02 -0.12
CA VAL A 66 9.03 2.55 0.62
C VAL A 66 9.88 1.65 -0.27
N ARG A 67 9.25 0.71 -0.99
CA ARG A 67 9.95 -0.19 -1.90
C ARG A 67 10.62 0.57 -3.06
N LEU A 68 9.94 1.54 -3.65
CA LEU A 68 10.50 2.38 -4.71
C LEU A 68 11.73 3.16 -4.23
N LEU A 69 11.69 3.70 -3.01
CA LEU A 69 12.85 4.39 -2.41
C LEU A 69 14.02 3.44 -2.16
N GLN A 70 13.76 2.21 -1.72
CA GLN A 70 14.80 1.19 -1.55
C GLN A 70 15.43 0.81 -2.89
N GLU A 71 14.62 0.61 -3.93
CA GLU A 71 15.10 0.28 -5.28
C GLU A 71 15.90 1.43 -5.91
N CYS A 72 15.54 2.68 -5.61
CA CYS A 72 16.25 3.87 -6.10
C CYS A 72 17.42 4.30 -5.21
N ALA A 73 17.65 3.63 -4.09
CA ALA A 73 18.75 3.94 -3.18
C ALA A 73 20.10 3.73 -3.89
N GLY A 74 20.82 4.83 -4.15
CA GLY A 74 22.08 4.83 -4.89
C GLY A 74 22.01 5.44 -6.29
N THR A 75 20.82 5.77 -6.78
CA THR A 75 20.68 6.56 -8.02
C THR A 75 20.83 8.06 -7.75
N SER A 76 21.35 8.80 -8.73
CA SER A 76 21.47 10.26 -8.65
C SER A 76 20.11 10.98 -8.54
N ASP A 77 19.02 10.30 -8.90
CA ASP A 77 17.65 10.83 -8.88
C ASP A 77 16.88 10.55 -7.57
N TYR A 78 17.52 9.88 -6.59
CA TYR A 78 16.91 9.50 -5.32
C TYR A 78 16.26 10.69 -4.59
N THR A 79 16.92 11.86 -4.58
CA THR A 79 16.42 13.06 -3.90
C THR A 79 15.13 13.61 -4.56
N ASN A 80 15.01 13.54 -5.89
CA ASN A 80 13.79 13.96 -6.57
C ASN A 80 12.65 12.98 -6.29
N LYS A 81 12.92 11.67 -6.33
CA LYS A 81 11.92 10.64 -5.97
C LYS A 81 11.43 10.78 -4.54
N CYS A 82 12.30 11.12 -3.59
CA CYS A 82 11.91 11.46 -2.22
C CYS A 82 10.90 12.62 -2.17
N ILE A 83 11.11 13.67 -2.97
CA ILE A 83 10.22 14.84 -3.01
C ILE A 83 8.88 14.48 -3.64
N HIS A 84 8.89 13.74 -4.76
CA HIS A 84 7.67 13.31 -5.44
C HIS A 84 6.83 12.40 -4.54
N ILE A 85 7.47 11.40 -3.92
CA ILE A 85 6.80 10.51 -2.96
C ILE A 85 6.24 11.28 -1.78
N ARG A 86 6.98 12.28 -1.25
CA ARG A 86 6.48 13.13 -0.17
C ARG A 86 5.22 13.91 -0.57
N HIS A 87 5.16 14.42 -1.80
CA HIS A 87 3.97 15.08 -2.34
C HIS A 87 2.80 14.10 -2.45
N TRP A 88 2.98 12.99 -3.16
CA TRP A 88 1.93 11.99 -3.37
C TRP A 88 1.43 11.37 -2.08
N ARG A 89 2.30 11.20 -1.08
CA ARG A 89 1.93 10.72 0.25
C ARG A 89 0.91 11.64 0.94
N GLN A 90 0.90 12.94 0.67
CA GLN A 90 -0.11 13.85 1.24
C GLN A 90 -1.51 13.58 0.70
N HIS A 91 -1.62 13.03 -0.51
CA HIS A 91 -2.90 12.75 -1.18
C HIS A 91 -3.34 11.29 -1.05
N PHE A 92 -2.38 10.34 -1.04
CA PHE A 92 -2.67 8.92 -1.22
C PHE A 92 -2.16 8.02 -0.08
N SER A 93 -1.66 8.57 1.03
CA SER A 93 -1.28 7.75 2.18
C SER A 93 -2.45 6.88 2.67
N GLY A 94 -2.15 5.63 3.02
CA GLY A 94 -3.13 4.65 3.46
C GLY A 94 -4.08 4.10 2.37
N ARG A 95 -4.08 4.65 1.16
CA ARG A 95 -4.90 4.14 0.05
C ARG A 95 -4.24 2.96 -0.66
N TYR A 96 -5.06 2.08 -1.21
CA TYR A 96 -4.57 0.97 -2.04
C TYR A 96 -4.26 1.47 -3.46
N LEU A 97 -3.18 0.94 -4.06
CA LEU A 97 -2.80 1.31 -5.42
C LEU A 97 -3.86 0.98 -6.47
N ASP A 98 -4.65 -0.08 -6.26
CA ASP A 98 -5.73 -0.48 -7.16
C ASP A 98 -6.94 0.46 -7.11
N SER A 99 -7.06 1.25 -6.04
CA SER A 99 -8.12 2.25 -5.87
C SER A 99 -7.81 3.59 -6.54
N LEU A 100 -6.53 3.85 -6.88
CA LEU A 100 -6.11 5.12 -7.45
C LEU A 100 -6.58 5.24 -8.89
N ARG A 101 -7.41 6.27 -9.15
CA ARG A 101 -7.88 6.57 -10.51
C ARG A 101 -6.95 7.56 -11.20
N ARG A 102 -6.95 7.50 -12.53
CA ARG A 102 -6.18 8.41 -13.37
C ARG A 102 -6.57 9.87 -13.09
N ASP A 103 -7.86 10.16 -12.97
CA ASP A 103 -8.38 11.51 -12.75
C ASP A 103 -7.87 12.08 -11.42
N GLU A 104 -7.88 11.28 -10.35
CA GLU A 104 -7.36 11.66 -9.04
C GLU A 104 -5.85 11.96 -9.08
N ILE A 105 -5.09 11.21 -9.87
CA ILE A 105 -3.65 11.46 -10.06
C ILE A 105 -3.44 12.80 -10.76
N PHE A 106 -4.21 13.12 -11.81
CA PHE A 106 -4.11 14.39 -12.51
C PHE A 106 -4.55 15.58 -11.64
N ASP A 107 -5.60 15.42 -10.84
CA ASP A 107 -6.09 16.45 -9.92
C ASP A 107 -5.09 16.73 -8.78
N ALA A 108 -4.40 15.70 -8.30
CA ALA A 108 -3.39 15.83 -7.26
C ALA A 108 -2.01 16.27 -7.79
N LEU A 109 -1.85 16.55 -9.09
CA LEU A 109 -0.60 17.09 -9.61
C LEU A 109 -0.30 18.47 -9.00
N PRO A 110 0.95 18.71 -8.58
CA PRO A 110 1.32 20.02 -8.09
C PRO A 110 1.19 21.05 -9.21
N GLN A 111 0.54 22.17 -8.90
CA GLN A 111 0.44 23.31 -9.81
C GLN A 111 1.63 24.25 -9.64
N TYR A 112 2.19 24.32 -8.43
CA TYR A 112 3.29 25.23 -8.07
C TYR A 112 4.53 24.46 -7.60
N SER A 113 5.70 25.02 -7.86
CA SER A 113 6.97 24.46 -7.40
C SER A 113 7.16 24.63 -5.90
N SER A 114 7.31 23.52 -5.17
CA SER A 114 7.64 23.50 -3.74
C SER A 114 9.09 23.92 -3.44
N ARG A 115 9.96 23.97 -4.45
CA ARG A 115 11.38 24.35 -4.31
C ARG A 115 11.63 25.85 -4.47
N ALA A 116 10.70 26.58 -5.09
CA ALA A 116 10.91 27.99 -5.38
C ALA A 116 10.50 28.86 -4.18
N LYS A 117 11.34 29.84 -3.80
CA LYS A 117 11.00 30.85 -2.77
C LYS A 117 9.74 31.66 -3.09
N LYS A 118 9.29 31.67 -4.35
CA LYS A 118 8.05 32.31 -4.81
C LYS A 118 7.22 31.27 -5.57
N PRO A 119 5.89 31.26 -5.44
CA PRO A 119 5.04 30.31 -6.16
C PRO A 119 5.23 30.52 -7.66
N ARG A 120 5.88 29.57 -8.31
CA ARG A 120 5.99 29.51 -9.77
C ARG A 120 5.17 28.33 -10.27
N PRO A 121 4.37 28.52 -11.33
CA PRO A 121 3.69 27.41 -11.98
C PRO A 121 4.73 26.42 -12.49
N LEU A 122 4.43 25.14 -12.35
CA LEU A 122 5.28 24.07 -12.85
C LEU A 122 5.22 23.99 -14.37
N SER A 123 6.40 23.83 -14.99
CA SER A 123 6.52 23.51 -16.42
C SER A 123 5.86 22.17 -16.72
N SER A 124 5.37 21.99 -17.96
CA SER A 124 4.87 20.71 -18.47
C SER A 124 5.89 19.59 -18.29
N THR A 125 7.17 19.86 -18.52
CA THR A 125 8.26 18.90 -18.29
C THR A 125 8.33 18.46 -16.83
N THR A 126 8.15 19.37 -15.89
CA THR A 126 8.19 19.03 -14.46
C THR A 126 6.95 18.23 -14.04
N LYS A 127 5.78 18.53 -14.58
CA LYS A 127 4.57 17.72 -14.34
C LYS A 127 4.74 16.30 -14.90
N ASN A 128 5.37 16.15 -16.06
CA ASN A 128 5.68 14.83 -16.63
C ASN A 128 6.64 14.03 -15.74
N LEU A 129 7.61 14.68 -15.09
CA LEU A 129 8.50 14.01 -14.13
C LEU A 129 7.74 13.44 -12.93
N TYR A 130 6.67 14.09 -12.46
CA TYR A 130 5.81 13.54 -11.40
C TYR A 130 5.03 12.31 -11.86
N LEU A 131 4.71 12.20 -13.15
CA LEU A 131 4.00 11.07 -13.74
C LEU A 131 4.92 9.93 -14.16
N SER A 132 6.20 10.21 -14.44
CA SER A 132 7.19 9.22 -14.92
C SER A 132 8.07 8.62 -13.80
N SER A 133 7.83 8.99 -12.55
CA SER A 133 8.69 8.64 -11.39
C SER A 133 8.49 7.23 -10.87
#